data_AF-K7F628-F1
#
_entry.id   AF-K7F628-F1
#
_cell.length_a   1.000
_cell.length_b   1.000
_cell.length_c   1.000
_cell.angle_alpha   90.00
_cell.angle_beta   90.00
_cell.angle_gamma   90.00
#
_symmetry.space_group_name_H-M   'P 1'
#
loop_
_entity.id
_entity.type
_entity.pdbx_description
1 polymer ?
#
loop_
_entity_poly.entity_id
_entity_poly.type
_entity_poly.pdbx_seq_one_letter_code
_entity_poly.pdbx_strand_id
1 'polypeptide(L)'
;MDISLHATLVLVLCGCLQGAWGQAKITVSNGGKWGTWGPEQSCPKGSFADGFAIKVQTPQLTGDDTALNGIRLSCSDGTTIQSNVGPWGHWSQMKKCPPGKRLTQFRLRVEKCQGLKDDTAANNIKFYCTDGTELQGAGRCWGTWGPQSLSCGQNGICSMASREEAPQEKGDNTALNDVYFKCCSETPTFQSTQGTTPSSTTTAPQLQ
;
A
#
# COMPACT_ATOMS: atom_id res chain seq x y z
N MET A 1 -24.06 22.29 43.22
CA MET A 1 -23.57 21.00 42.72
C MET A 1 -23.57 21.10 41.20
N ASP A 2 -22.39 21.34 40.64
CA ASP A 2 -22.16 21.88 39.30
C ASP A 2 -22.35 20.89 38.16
N ILE A 3 -23.37 21.13 37.33
CA ILE A 3 -23.63 20.41 36.08
C ILE A 3 -22.55 20.77 35.01
N SER A 4 -21.86 21.92 35.18
CA SER A 4 -20.79 22.42 34.31
C SER A 4 -19.52 21.55 34.33
N LEU A 5 -19.24 20.88 35.46
CA LEU A 5 -18.07 20.04 35.63
C LEU A 5 -18.17 18.70 34.87
N HIS A 6 -19.40 18.24 34.59
CA HIS A 6 -19.62 16.98 33.86
C HIS A 6 -19.56 17.17 32.35
N ALA A 7 -20.04 18.32 31.83
CA ALA A 7 -19.99 18.62 30.40
C ALA A 7 -18.55 18.81 29.88
N THR A 8 -17.68 19.40 30.70
CA THR A 8 -16.27 19.64 30.37
C THR A 8 -15.44 18.34 30.40
N LEU A 9 -15.72 17.43 31.35
CA LEU A 9 -15.03 16.14 31.44
C LEU A 9 -15.35 15.21 30.26
N VAL A 10 -16.57 15.24 29.74
CA VAL A 10 -17.01 14.42 28.58
C VAL A 10 -16.37 14.91 27.27
N LEU A 11 -16.22 16.23 27.09
CA LEU A 11 -15.59 16.79 25.89
C LEU A 11 -14.08 16.53 25.82
N VAL A 12 -13.39 16.51 26.97
CA VAL A 12 -11.94 16.22 27.03
C VAL A 12 -11.67 14.71 26.81
N LEU A 13 -12.54 13.83 27.30
CA LEU A 13 -12.45 12.38 27.01
C LEU A 13 -12.76 12.04 25.54
N CYS A 14 -13.61 12.82 24.86
CA CYS A 14 -13.88 12.65 23.43
C CYS A 14 -12.72 13.14 22.54
N GLY A 15 -12.06 14.23 22.93
CA GLY A 15 -10.94 14.83 22.19
C GLY A 15 -9.64 14.01 22.21
N CYS A 16 -9.43 13.15 23.22
CA CYS A 16 -8.24 12.31 23.30
C CYS A 16 -8.38 10.94 22.61
N LEU A 17 -9.60 10.53 22.24
CA LEU A 17 -9.85 9.29 21.48
C LEU A 17 -9.76 9.50 19.96
N GLN A 18 -9.61 10.73 19.49
CA GLN A 18 -9.27 11.06 18.10
C GLN A 18 -7.76 10.91 17.84
N GLY A 19 -7.17 9.86 18.43
CA GLY A 19 -5.78 9.48 18.19
C GLY A 19 -5.54 9.39 16.68
N ALA A 20 -4.53 10.12 16.22
CA ALA A 20 -4.16 10.27 14.82
C ALA A 20 -4.36 8.98 14.02
N TRP A 21 -5.34 8.99 13.11
CA TRP A 21 -5.55 7.95 12.11
C TRP A 21 -4.47 8.09 11.02
N GLY A 22 -3.21 7.98 11.42
CA GLY A 22 -2.09 7.86 10.50
C GLY A 22 -2.23 6.55 9.75
N GLN A 23 -2.09 6.58 8.44
CA GLN A 23 -2.07 5.37 7.62
C GLN A 23 -1.00 4.41 8.15
N ALA A 24 -1.39 3.21 8.56
CA ALA A 24 -0.47 2.25 9.15
C ALA A 24 0.53 1.76 8.08
N LYS A 25 1.83 1.99 8.32
CA LYS A 25 2.90 1.50 7.43
C LYS A 25 3.17 0.02 7.69
N ILE A 26 3.09 -0.80 6.66
CA ILE A 26 3.44 -2.23 6.69
C ILE A 26 4.77 -2.46 5.99
N THR A 27 5.63 -3.25 6.62
CA THR A 27 6.99 -3.61 6.17
C THR A 27 7.23 -5.10 6.35
N VAL A 28 8.34 -5.60 5.81
CA VAL A 28 8.87 -6.93 6.09
C VAL A 28 10.30 -6.82 6.62
N SER A 29 10.78 -7.82 7.36
CA SER A 29 12.10 -7.78 7.98
C SER A 29 13.25 -8.26 7.09
N ASN A 30 12.93 -8.88 5.95
CA ASN A 30 13.92 -9.49 5.06
C ASN A 30 14.27 -8.65 3.83
N GLY A 31 13.75 -7.42 3.70
CA GLY A 31 14.15 -6.49 2.65
C GLY A 31 15.58 -5.97 2.83
N GLY A 32 16.22 -5.63 1.72
CA GLY A 32 17.58 -5.08 1.69
C GLY A 32 17.69 -3.70 2.32
N LYS A 33 18.82 -3.44 2.98
CA LYS A 33 19.08 -2.21 3.72
C LYS A 33 19.73 -1.11 2.87
N TRP A 34 20.29 -1.47 1.72
CA TRP A 34 21.01 -0.58 0.83
C TRP A 34 20.09 0.11 -0.18
N GLY A 35 20.58 1.21 -0.75
CA GLY A 35 19.82 2.04 -1.69
C GLY A 35 19.00 3.15 -1.02
N THR A 36 18.28 3.90 -1.84
CA THR A 36 17.50 5.07 -1.45
C THR A 36 16.01 4.79 -1.66
N TRP A 37 15.18 5.25 -0.72
CA TRP A 37 13.74 5.22 -0.90
C TRP A 37 13.32 6.19 -2.01
N GLY A 38 12.56 5.68 -2.97
CA GLY A 38 11.89 6.49 -3.98
C GLY A 38 10.75 7.33 -3.41
N PRO A 39 10.09 8.12 -4.26
CA PRO A 39 8.92 8.88 -3.85
C PRO A 39 7.80 7.93 -3.44
N GLU A 40 7.13 8.25 -2.34
CA GLU A 40 5.88 7.58 -1.99
C GLU A 40 4.81 7.98 -3.00
N GLN A 41 4.12 7.00 -3.58
CA GLN A 41 2.97 7.22 -4.45
C GLN A 41 1.73 6.60 -3.82
N SER A 42 0.59 7.26 -3.98
CA SER A 42 -0.69 6.84 -3.39
C SER A 42 -1.76 6.74 -4.45
N CYS A 43 -2.61 5.72 -4.31
CA CYS A 43 -3.85 5.62 -5.05
C CYS A 43 -4.72 6.86 -4.76
N PRO A 44 -5.53 7.32 -5.71
CA PRO A 44 -6.43 8.45 -5.49
C PRO A 44 -7.35 8.26 -4.29
N LYS A 45 -7.77 9.35 -3.66
CA LYS A 45 -8.56 9.32 -2.43
C LYS A 45 -9.80 8.43 -2.58
N GLY A 46 -10.00 7.51 -1.65
CA GLY A 46 -11.12 6.56 -1.66
C GLY A 46 -10.90 5.32 -2.52
N SER A 47 -9.72 5.17 -3.13
CA SER A 47 -9.33 3.97 -3.88
C SER A 47 -8.21 3.20 -3.18
N PHE A 48 -8.12 1.91 -3.50
CA PHE A 48 -7.16 0.99 -2.91
C PHE A 48 -6.48 0.16 -3.99
N ALA A 49 -5.30 -0.35 -3.69
CA ALA A 49 -4.62 -1.27 -4.56
C ALA A 49 -5.41 -2.58 -4.67
N ASP A 50 -5.80 -2.96 -5.88
CA ASP A 50 -6.57 -4.16 -6.22
C ASP A 50 -5.74 -5.19 -7.00
N GLY A 51 -4.51 -4.83 -7.38
CA GLY A 51 -3.60 -5.69 -8.12
C GLY A 51 -2.21 -5.13 -8.24
N PHE A 52 -1.31 -5.92 -8.81
CA PHE A 52 0.08 -5.52 -9.01
C PHE A 52 0.69 -6.18 -10.25
N ALA A 53 1.77 -5.57 -10.74
CA ALA A 53 2.72 -6.20 -11.64
C ALA A 53 4.14 -5.89 -11.18
N ILE A 54 5.08 -6.72 -11.60
CA ILE A 54 6.51 -6.56 -11.29
C ILE A 54 7.32 -6.41 -12.56
N LYS A 55 8.42 -5.67 -12.49
CA LYS A 55 9.38 -5.54 -13.58
C LYS A 55 10.56 -6.46 -13.30
N VAL A 56 10.85 -7.39 -14.22
CA VAL A 56 11.89 -8.41 -14.05
C VAL A 56 12.65 -8.56 -15.37
N GLN A 57 13.96 -8.74 -15.29
CA GLN A 57 14.79 -9.03 -16.46
C GLN A 57 14.53 -10.47 -16.93
N THR A 58 14.37 -10.66 -18.25
CA THR A 58 14.31 -12.01 -18.84
C THR A 58 15.66 -12.71 -18.68
N PRO A 59 15.69 -14.06 -18.51
CA PRO A 59 16.94 -14.80 -18.41
C PRO A 59 17.81 -14.54 -19.65
N GLN A 60 19.03 -14.06 -19.44
CA GLN A 60 20.04 -13.95 -20.50
C GLN A 60 20.93 -15.20 -20.45
N LEU A 61 21.43 -15.63 -21.61
CA LEU A 61 22.31 -16.81 -21.70
C LEU A 61 23.68 -16.59 -21.01
N THR A 62 24.04 -15.32 -20.74
CA THR A 62 25.25 -14.89 -20.03
C THR A 62 24.98 -13.57 -19.31
N GLY A 63 25.06 -13.55 -17.98
CA GLY A 63 24.87 -12.35 -17.13
C GLY A 63 24.14 -12.68 -15.83
N ASP A 64 24.30 -11.87 -14.78
CA ASP A 64 23.54 -12.05 -13.54
C ASP A 64 22.06 -11.75 -13.83
N ASP A 65 21.22 -12.78 -13.73
CA ASP A 65 19.79 -12.79 -14.07
C ASP A 65 18.93 -12.09 -13.00
N THR A 66 19.27 -10.83 -12.80
CA THR A 66 19.08 -10.01 -11.61
C THR A 66 17.62 -9.74 -11.23
N ALA A 67 17.48 -9.45 -9.94
CA ALA A 67 16.30 -9.24 -9.11
C ALA A 67 15.13 -8.39 -9.68
N LEU A 68 14.09 -8.20 -8.86
CA LEU A 68 13.02 -7.25 -9.15
C LEU A 68 13.62 -5.87 -9.45
N ASN A 69 13.14 -5.25 -10.52
CA ASN A 69 13.54 -3.90 -10.94
C ASN A 69 12.43 -2.87 -10.69
N GLY A 70 11.23 -3.30 -10.29
CA GLY A 70 10.13 -2.38 -10.03
C GLY A 70 8.86 -3.10 -9.65
N ILE A 71 7.98 -2.39 -8.95
CA ILE A 71 6.64 -2.82 -8.59
C ILE A 71 5.69 -1.71 -9.01
N ARG A 72 4.57 -2.07 -9.64
CA ARG A 72 3.45 -1.15 -9.87
C ARG A 72 2.18 -1.75 -9.27
N LEU A 73 1.36 -0.90 -8.66
CA LEU A 73 0.05 -1.28 -8.14
C LEU A 73 -1.03 -0.73 -9.06
N SER A 74 -2.04 -1.56 -9.32
CA SER A 74 -3.33 -1.15 -9.88
C SER A 74 -4.22 -0.68 -8.75
N CYS A 75 -4.84 0.48 -8.89
CA CYS A 75 -5.83 1.02 -7.97
C CYS A 75 -7.25 0.69 -8.46
N SER A 76 -8.20 0.61 -7.54
CA SER A 76 -9.59 0.24 -7.82
C SER A 76 -10.33 1.24 -8.72
N ASP A 77 -9.81 2.44 -8.90
CA ASP A 77 -10.32 3.45 -9.84
C ASP A 77 -9.73 3.34 -11.26
N GLY A 78 -8.86 2.35 -11.48
CA GLY A 78 -8.18 2.10 -12.75
C GLY A 78 -6.84 2.81 -12.91
N THR A 79 -6.44 3.68 -11.97
CA THR A 79 -5.11 4.30 -11.99
C THR A 79 -4.02 3.29 -11.63
N THR A 80 -2.77 3.62 -11.95
CA THR A 80 -1.60 2.82 -11.60
C THR A 80 -0.57 3.70 -10.91
N ILE A 81 0.01 3.20 -9.82
CA ILE A 81 1.07 3.87 -9.07
C ILE A 81 2.33 3.02 -9.03
N GLN A 82 3.48 3.66 -8.99
CA GLN A 82 4.79 3.03 -8.87
C GLN A 82 5.77 4.03 -8.25
N SER A 83 6.72 3.57 -7.45
CA SER A 83 7.75 4.43 -6.85
C SER A 83 8.93 4.57 -7.80
N ASN A 84 10.15 4.30 -7.35
CA ASN A 84 11.27 4.13 -8.26
C ASN A 84 11.05 2.87 -9.13
N VAL A 85 11.66 2.90 -10.32
CA VAL A 85 11.65 1.79 -11.27
C VAL A 85 13.00 1.76 -11.98
N GLY A 86 13.70 0.64 -11.88
CA GLY A 86 14.93 0.37 -12.61
C GLY A 86 14.71 0.36 -14.13
N PRO A 87 15.74 0.74 -14.91
CA PRO A 87 15.60 0.88 -16.36
C PRO A 87 15.35 -0.46 -17.06
N TRP A 88 15.84 -1.57 -16.50
CA TRP A 88 15.89 -2.87 -17.16
C TRP A 88 14.67 -3.77 -16.90
N GLY A 89 14.52 -4.79 -17.74
CA GLY A 89 13.48 -5.81 -17.66
C GLY A 89 12.12 -5.42 -18.23
N HIS A 90 11.17 -6.36 -18.13
CA HIS A 90 9.82 -6.23 -18.66
C HIS A 90 8.79 -6.35 -17.53
N TRP A 91 7.69 -5.61 -17.66
CA TRP A 91 6.56 -5.74 -16.75
C TRP A 91 5.84 -7.06 -16.98
N SER A 92 5.55 -7.77 -15.89
CA SER A 92 4.68 -8.94 -15.91
C SER A 92 3.25 -8.57 -16.28
N GLN A 93 2.44 -9.58 -16.58
CA GLN A 93 0.99 -9.42 -16.57
C GLN A 93 0.52 -8.91 -15.19
N MET A 94 -0.53 -8.08 -15.21
CA MET A 94 -1.18 -7.58 -14.00
C MET A 94 -1.91 -8.73 -13.30
N LYS A 95 -1.61 -8.95 -12.02
CA LYS A 95 -2.35 -9.87 -11.17
C LYS A 95 -3.30 -9.07 -10.30
N LYS A 96 -4.58 -9.43 -10.30
CA LYS A 96 -5.61 -8.75 -9.53
C LYS A 96 -6.24 -9.67 -8.50
N CYS A 97 -6.68 -9.09 -7.40
CA CYS A 97 -7.57 -9.75 -6.47
C CYS A 97 -8.92 -10.06 -7.15
N PRO A 98 -9.72 -10.98 -6.59
CA PRO A 98 -11.09 -11.18 -7.04
C PRO A 98 -11.91 -9.87 -7.02
N PRO A 99 -12.99 -9.75 -7.81
CA PRO A 99 -13.79 -8.53 -7.87
C PRO A 99 -14.23 -8.02 -6.49
N GLY A 100 -14.04 -6.72 -6.25
CA GLY A 100 -14.37 -6.06 -4.98
C GLY A 100 -13.40 -6.35 -3.83
N LYS A 101 -12.31 -7.09 -4.06
CA LYS A 101 -11.25 -7.36 -3.08
C LYS A 101 -10.05 -6.46 -3.34
N ARG A 102 -9.25 -6.25 -2.30
CA ARG A 102 -8.07 -5.36 -2.32
C ARG A 102 -6.86 -6.04 -1.66
N LEU A 103 -5.67 -5.57 -1.97
CA LEU A 103 -4.42 -6.04 -1.38
C LEU A 103 -4.32 -5.57 0.07
N THR A 104 -3.92 -6.45 0.99
CA THR A 104 -3.86 -6.16 2.43
C THR A 104 -2.53 -6.48 3.08
N GLN A 105 -1.77 -7.43 2.52
CA GLN A 105 -0.50 -7.91 3.04
C GLN A 105 0.44 -8.24 1.90
N PHE A 106 1.72 -8.32 2.23
CA PHE A 106 2.73 -8.79 1.30
C PHE A 106 3.83 -9.59 2.00
N ARG A 107 4.62 -10.30 1.20
CA ARG A 107 5.92 -10.84 1.62
C ARG A 107 6.91 -10.86 0.47
N LEU A 108 8.19 -10.71 0.78
CA LEU A 108 9.27 -10.73 -0.20
C LEU A 108 9.97 -12.09 -0.23
N ARG A 109 10.40 -12.49 -1.43
CA ARG A 109 11.36 -13.55 -1.63
C ARG A 109 12.73 -12.93 -1.85
N VAL A 110 13.68 -13.26 -1.00
CA VAL A 110 15.02 -12.65 -1.00
C VAL A 110 16.04 -13.77 -0.84
N GLU A 111 17.17 -13.67 -1.54
CA GLU A 111 18.31 -14.54 -1.26
C GLU A 111 18.94 -14.19 0.08
N LYS A 112 19.39 -15.21 0.81
CA LYS A 112 20.01 -14.97 2.11
C LYS A 112 21.35 -14.28 1.89
N CYS A 113 21.64 -13.29 2.73
CA CYS A 113 22.95 -12.67 2.81
C CYS A 113 24.04 -13.75 2.98
N GLN A 114 24.96 -13.90 2.02
CA GLN A 114 26.11 -14.81 2.09
C GLN A 114 27.41 -14.12 2.55
N GLY A 115 27.33 -12.92 3.15
CA GLY A 115 28.46 -12.24 3.76
C GLY A 115 28.96 -11.06 2.93
N LEU A 116 30.25 -11.00 2.59
CA LEU A 116 30.94 -9.84 2.00
C LEU A 116 30.56 -9.52 0.53
N LYS A 117 29.47 -10.09 -0.01
CA LYS A 117 28.99 -9.87 -1.37
C LYS A 117 27.53 -9.40 -1.37
N ASP A 118 27.15 -8.69 -2.44
CA ASP A 118 25.85 -8.04 -2.61
C ASP A 118 24.69 -9.04 -2.63
N ASP A 119 24.11 -9.30 -1.46
CA ASP A 119 23.11 -10.36 -1.28
C ASP A 119 21.85 -9.85 -0.57
N THR A 120 21.13 -8.88 -1.12
CA THR A 120 19.81 -8.52 -0.55
C THR A 120 18.81 -7.90 -1.53
N ALA A 121 18.88 -8.26 -2.80
CA ALA A 121 17.87 -7.85 -3.76
C ALA A 121 16.61 -8.73 -3.66
N ALA A 122 15.42 -8.13 -3.78
CA ALA A 122 14.17 -8.86 -3.78
C ALA A 122 14.00 -9.59 -5.11
N ASN A 123 13.81 -10.90 -5.08
CA ASN A 123 13.67 -11.75 -6.27
C ASN A 123 12.21 -11.98 -6.67
N ASN A 124 11.28 -11.86 -5.71
CA ASN A 124 9.84 -11.98 -5.98
C ASN A 124 9.02 -11.36 -4.83
N ILE A 125 7.73 -11.16 -5.07
CA ILE A 125 6.76 -10.66 -4.09
C ILE A 125 5.47 -11.48 -4.17
N LYS A 126 4.84 -11.69 -3.01
CA LYS A 126 3.47 -12.19 -2.88
C LYS A 126 2.64 -11.12 -2.22
N PHE A 127 1.40 -10.96 -2.70
CA PHE A 127 0.37 -10.22 -1.99
C PHE A 127 -0.75 -11.14 -1.54
N TYR A 128 -1.48 -10.70 -0.53
CA TYR A 128 -2.70 -11.34 -0.05
C TYR A 128 -3.85 -10.37 -0.15
N CYS A 129 -4.99 -10.87 -0.59
CA CYS A 129 -6.23 -10.13 -0.73
C CYS A 129 -7.04 -10.16 0.57
N THR A 130 -8.02 -9.26 0.70
CA THR A 130 -8.99 -9.24 1.81
C THR A 130 -9.74 -10.56 2.05
N ASP A 131 -9.87 -11.43 1.04
CA ASP A 131 -10.50 -12.74 1.16
C ASP A 131 -9.51 -13.90 1.38
N GLY A 132 -8.22 -13.59 1.57
CA GLY A 132 -7.17 -14.58 1.74
C GLY A 132 -6.58 -15.11 0.43
N THR A 133 -7.07 -14.68 -0.74
CA THR A 133 -6.46 -15.06 -2.03
C THR A 133 -5.00 -14.63 -2.07
N GLU A 134 -4.10 -15.56 -2.40
CA GLU A 134 -2.68 -15.28 -2.58
C GLU A 134 -2.37 -14.99 -4.05
N LEU A 135 -1.66 -13.90 -4.30
CA LEU A 135 -1.18 -13.51 -5.62
C LEU A 135 0.35 -13.50 -5.62
N GLN A 136 0.97 -14.53 -6.20
CA GLN A 136 2.41 -14.61 -6.37
C GLN A 136 2.86 -13.93 -7.67
N GLY A 137 3.88 -13.06 -7.58
CA GLY A 137 4.51 -12.43 -8.74
C GLY A 137 5.24 -13.43 -9.66
N ALA A 138 5.40 -13.05 -10.93
CA ALA A 138 6.17 -13.81 -11.91
C ALA A 138 7.70 -13.55 -11.81
N GLY A 139 8.20 -13.37 -10.58
CA GLY A 139 9.62 -13.13 -10.31
C GLY A 139 10.42 -14.44 -10.24
N ARG A 140 11.70 -14.34 -9.89
CA ARG A 140 12.60 -15.49 -9.84
C ARG A 140 12.24 -16.45 -8.70
N CYS A 141 12.64 -17.71 -8.88
CA CYS A 141 12.47 -18.75 -7.87
C CYS A 141 13.66 -18.89 -6.92
N TRP A 142 14.59 -17.94 -6.93
CA TRP A 142 15.76 -17.96 -6.05
C TRP A 142 15.49 -17.34 -4.69
N GLY A 143 16.29 -17.74 -3.69
CA GLY A 143 16.12 -17.33 -2.31
C GLY A 143 14.89 -17.93 -1.61
N THR A 144 14.61 -17.42 -0.42
CA THR A 144 13.54 -17.88 0.47
C THR A 144 12.50 -16.80 0.70
N TRP A 145 11.24 -17.22 0.86
CA TRP A 145 10.19 -16.30 1.30
C TRP A 145 10.43 -15.91 2.76
N GLY A 146 10.46 -14.60 3.02
CA GLY A 146 10.50 -14.07 4.38
C GLY A 146 9.13 -14.07 5.07
N PRO A 147 9.05 -13.47 6.27
CA PRO A 147 7.80 -13.36 6.99
C PRO A 147 6.78 -12.51 6.23
N GLN A 148 5.50 -12.79 6.49
CA GLN A 148 4.39 -12.00 6.00
C GLN A 148 4.27 -10.70 6.79
N SER A 149 3.95 -9.60 6.10
CA SER A 149 3.68 -8.32 6.73
C SER A 149 2.46 -8.38 7.66
N LEU A 150 2.34 -7.39 8.53
CA LEU A 150 1.07 -7.08 9.19
C LEU A 150 -0.04 -6.83 8.15
N SER A 151 -1.28 -7.08 8.55
CA SER A 151 -2.46 -6.91 7.70
C SER A 151 -3.07 -5.53 7.82
N CYS A 152 -3.47 -4.96 6.67
CA CYS A 152 -4.41 -3.85 6.65
C CYS A 152 -5.82 -4.29 7.11
N GLY A 153 -6.12 -5.58 7.26
CA GLY A 153 -7.44 -6.05 7.68
C GLY A 153 -8.49 -5.83 6.59
N GLN A 154 -9.64 -5.25 6.95
CA GLN A 154 -10.70 -4.87 5.98
C GLN A 154 -10.35 -3.60 5.18
N ASN A 155 -9.40 -2.81 5.70
CA ASN A 155 -8.77 -1.73 4.96
C ASN A 155 -7.85 -2.27 3.86
N GLY A 156 -7.39 -1.41 2.97
CA GLY A 156 -6.51 -1.82 1.86
C GLY A 156 -5.18 -1.08 1.86
N ILE A 157 -4.20 -1.69 1.19
CA ILE A 157 -3.02 -0.99 0.73
C ILE A 157 -3.45 0.12 -0.21
N CYS A 158 -2.91 1.32 -0.03
CA CYS A 158 -3.20 2.48 -0.87
C CYS A 158 -1.95 3.25 -1.29
N SER A 159 -0.81 3.04 -0.63
CA SER A 159 0.43 3.73 -0.97
C SER A 159 1.60 2.78 -0.97
N MET A 160 2.64 3.12 -1.72
CA MET A 160 3.89 2.38 -1.79
C MET A 160 5.10 3.30 -1.92
N ALA A 161 6.24 2.84 -1.41
CA ALA A 161 7.54 3.31 -1.87
C ALA A 161 8.51 2.12 -1.95
N SER A 162 9.36 2.09 -2.99
CA SER A 162 10.42 1.10 -3.16
C SER A 162 11.77 1.68 -2.75
N ARG A 163 12.68 0.82 -2.30
CA ARG A 163 14.08 1.14 -2.05
C ARG A 163 14.93 0.48 -3.13
N GLU A 164 15.68 1.29 -3.85
CA GLU A 164 16.51 0.85 -4.97
C GLU A 164 17.91 1.46 -4.85
N GLU A 165 18.91 0.70 -5.30
CA GLU A 165 20.26 1.24 -5.51
C GLU A 165 20.34 1.94 -6.87
N ALA A 166 21.00 3.10 -6.88
CA ALA A 166 21.25 3.82 -8.13
C ALA A 166 22.21 3.00 -9.02
N PRO A 167 22.11 3.12 -10.35
CA PRO A 167 23.09 2.53 -11.25
C PRO A 167 24.51 2.97 -10.85
N GLN A 168 25.41 2.04 -10.58
CA GLN A 168 26.82 2.34 -10.36
C GLN A 168 27.56 2.42 -11.70
N GLU A 169 28.60 3.25 -11.80
CA GLU A 169 29.33 3.53 -13.06
C GLU A 169 30.02 2.29 -13.69
N LYS A 170 30.14 1.20 -12.94
CA LYS A 170 30.56 -0.13 -13.43
C LYS A 170 29.79 -1.23 -12.72
N GLY A 171 28.89 -1.91 -13.44
CA GLY A 171 28.16 -3.09 -12.95
C GLY A 171 26.63 -2.91 -12.97
N ASP A 172 25.91 -4.00 -13.24
CA ASP A 172 24.45 -4.06 -13.33
C ASP A 172 23.79 -3.98 -11.93
N ASN A 173 23.80 -2.81 -11.30
CA ASN A 173 23.46 -2.69 -9.87
C ASN A 173 22.18 -1.88 -9.59
N THR A 174 21.22 -1.82 -10.52
CA THR A 174 19.88 -1.30 -10.18
C THR A 174 18.96 -2.46 -9.82
N ALA A 175 18.76 -2.67 -8.52
CA ALA A 175 17.87 -3.70 -8.00
C ALA A 175 16.94 -3.13 -6.92
N LEU A 176 15.69 -3.62 -6.91
CA LEU A 176 14.74 -3.35 -5.84
C LEU A 176 15.16 -4.18 -4.62
N ASN A 177 15.59 -3.48 -3.58
CA ASN A 177 16.05 -4.08 -2.35
C ASN A 177 14.91 -4.25 -1.34
N ASP A 178 14.02 -3.27 -1.24
CA ASP A 178 12.93 -3.28 -0.27
C ASP A 178 11.69 -2.51 -0.76
N VAL A 179 10.56 -2.73 -0.12
CA VAL A 179 9.31 -2.02 -0.37
C VAL A 179 8.52 -1.90 0.93
N TYR A 180 7.88 -0.76 1.15
CA TYR A 180 6.84 -0.64 2.16
C TYR A 180 5.53 -0.21 1.52
N PHE A 181 4.45 -0.50 2.23
CA PHE A 181 3.12 -0.05 1.86
C PHE A 181 2.46 0.68 3.04
N LYS A 182 1.43 1.47 2.76
CA LYS A 182 0.56 2.06 3.78
C LYS A 182 -0.87 1.56 3.63
N CYS A 183 -1.51 1.32 4.77
CA CYS A 183 -2.92 0.98 4.88
C CYS A 183 -3.75 2.27 4.97
N CYS A 184 -4.73 2.43 4.08
CA CYS A 184 -5.72 3.50 4.16
C CYS A 184 -7.04 2.97 4.73
N SER A 185 -7.77 3.79 5.46
CA SER A 185 -9.20 3.55 5.70
C SER A 185 -10.05 4.16 4.59
N GLU A 186 -11.24 3.62 4.39
CA GLU A 186 -12.28 4.37 3.68
C GLU A 186 -12.55 5.64 4.51
N THR A 187 -12.39 6.82 3.89
CA THR A 187 -12.83 8.04 4.54
C THR A 187 -14.34 7.94 4.67
N PRO A 188 -14.93 8.04 5.88
CA PRO A 188 -16.38 8.08 6.00
C PRO A 188 -16.86 9.27 5.18
N THR A 189 -17.58 9.02 4.08
CA THR A 189 -18.39 10.05 3.45
C THR A 189 -19.50 10.36 4.43
N PHE A 190 -19.33 11.40 5.24
CA PHE A 190 -20.47 12.03 5.91
C PHE A 190 -21.36 12.61 4.82
N GLN A 191 -22.34 11.81 4.37
CA GLN A 191 -23.46 12.35 3.62
C GLN A 191 -24.13 13.35 4.55
N SER A 192 -24.05 14.64 4.23
CA SER A 192 -24.95 15.61 4.83
C SER A 192 -26.35 15.23 4.37
N THR A 193 -27.08 14.52 5.24
CA THR A 193 -28.53 14.56 5.16
C THR A 193 -28.91 16.02 5.34
N GLN A 194 -29.17 16.73 4.23
CA GLN A 194 -29.88 17.99 4.27
C GLN A 194 -31.19 17.73 4.99
N GLY A 195 -31.26 18.15 6.26
CA GLY A 195 -32.50 18.15 7.03
C GLY A 195 -33.50 18.98 6.25
N THR A 196 -34.56 18.33 5.80
CA THR A 196 -35.73 19.01 5.26
C THR A 196 -36.35 19.79 6.41
N THR A 197 -36.19 21.12 6.38
CA THR A 197 -36.89 22.04 7.29
C THR A 197 -38.40 21.83 7.11
N PRO A 198 -39.19 21.56 8.18
CA PRO A 198 -40.64 21.57 8.07
C PRO A 198 -41.08 23.02 7.82
N SER A 199 -41.68 23.27 6.66
CA SER A 199 -42.30 24.54 6.35
C SER A 199 -43.54 24.70 7.24
N SER A 200 -43.48 25.58 8.24
CA SER A 200 -44.64 25.94 9.05
C SER A 200 -45.58 26.84 8.24
N THR A 201 -46.69 26.28 7.76
CA THR A 201 -47.80 27.05 7.21
C THR A 201 -48.61 27.65 8.36
N THR A 202 -48.43 28.93 8.61
CA THR A 202 -49.32 29.71 9.48
C THR A 202 -50.59 30.06 8.70
N THR A 203 -51.68 29.37 8.98
CA THR A 203 -53.02 29.76 8.51
C THR A 203 -53.55 30.90 9.39
N ALA A 204 -53.73 32.09 8.82
CA ALA A 204 -54.43 33.19 9.47
C ALA A 204 -55.95 32.95 9.42
N PRO A 205 -56.71 33.17 10.51
CA PRO A 205 -58.17 33.08 10.47
C PRO A 205 -58.77 34.33 9.82
N GLN A 206 -59.69 34.14 8.87
CA GLN A 206 -60.57 35.21 8.39
C GLN A 206 -61.61 35.53 9.46
N LEU A 207 -61.73 36.82 9.78
CA LEU A 207 -62.86 37.39 10.52
C LEU A 207 -64.04 37.56 9.57
N GLN A 208 -65.18 36.96 9.94
CA GLN A 208 -66.52 37.45 9.61
C GLN A 208 -67.06 38.17 10.84
#